data_AF-A0A8J6ISY3-F1
#
_entry.id   AF-A0A8J6ISY3-F1
#
_cell.length_a   1.000
_cell.length_b   1.000
_cell.length_c   1.000
_cell.angle_alpha   90.00
_cell.angle_beta   90.00
_cell.angle_gamma   90.00
#
_symmetry.space_group_name_H-M   'P 1'
#
loop_
_entity.id
_entity.type
_entity.pdbx_description
1 polymer ?
#
loop_
_entity_poly.entity_id
_entity_poly.type
_entity_poly.pdbx_seq_one_letter_code
_entity_poly.pdbx_strand_id
1 'polypeptide(L)' 'MGIVKISDELHEEVRKNSAVMERSINSQAEFWIKIGRLAEQNPQLTYEQILEREMRQQNVTKVRLVNE' A
#
# COMPACT_ATOMS: atom_id res chain seq x y z
N MET A 1 6.70 -15.03 15.35
CA MET A 1 6.22 -13.80 14.68
C MET A 1 5.82 -12.81 15.77
N GLY A 2 6.29 -11.57 15.74
CA GLY A 2 5.79 -10.54 16.66
C GLY A 2 4.41 -10.06 16.23
N ILE A 3 3.44 -10.04 17.13
CA ILE A 3 2.09 -9.52 16.86
C ILE A 3 2.12 -8.01 17.08
N VAL A 4 1.84 -7.23 16.03
CA VAL A 4 1.63 -5.80 16.14
C VAL A 4 0.15 -5.57 16.43
N LYS A 5 -0.15 -4.95 17.57
CA LYS A 5 -1.52 -4.53 17.90
C LYS A 5 -1.78 -3.14 17.32
N ILE A 6 -2.94 -2.99 16.68
CA ILE A 6 -3.46 -1.72 16.19
C ILE A 6 -4.81 -1.45 16.85
N SER A 7 -5.33 -0.22 16.76
CA SER A 7 -6.67 0.10 17.26
C SER A 7 -7.75 -0.68 16.48
N ASP A 8 -8.88 -0.96 17.15
CA ASP A 8 -10.02 -1.62 16.52
C ASP A 8 -10.57 -0.80 15.34
N GLU A 9 -10.51 0.52 15.44
CA GLU A 9 -10.87 1.45 14.37
C GLU A 9 -9.98 1.25 13.14
N LEU A 10 -8.65 1.26 13.30
CA LEU A 10 -7.73 1.05 12.18
C LEU A 10 -7.88 -0.35 11.59
N HIS A 11 -8.12 -1.37 12.43
CA HIS A 11 -8.37 -2.72 11.96
C HIS A 11 -9.62 -2.79 11.07
N GLU A 12 -10.69 -2.07 11.41
CA GLU A 12 -11.91 -2.01 10.60
C GLU A 12 -11.70 -1.24 9.29
N GLU A 13 -10.91 -0.16 9.29
CA GLU A 13 -10.53 0.55 8.08
C GLU A 13 -9.71 -0.34 7.13
N VAL A 14 -8.72 -1.06 7.65
CA VAL A 14 -7.92 -2.02 6.86
C VAL A 14 -8.83 -3.08 6.28
N ARG A 15 -9.77 -3.63 7.06
CA ARG A 15 -10.73 -4.64 6.59
C ARG A 15 -11.55 -4.12 5.41
N LYS A 16 -12.15 -2.94 5.54
CA LYS A 16 -12.96 -2.33 4.46
C LYS A 16 -12.15 -2.06 3.20
N ASN A 17 -10.97 -1.47 3.34
CA ASN A 17 -10.10 -1.18 2.19
C ASN A 17 -9.57 -2.46 1.53
N SER A 18 -9.29 -3.50 2.32
CA SER A 18 -8.81 -4.78 1.78
C SER A 18 -9.83 -5.43 0.84
N ALA A 19 -11.14 -5.29 1.15
CA ALA A 19 -12.22 -5.79 0.31
C ALA A 19 -12.32 -5.02 -1.02
N VAL A 20 -12.15 -3.70 -1.01
CA VAL A 20 -12.18 -2.85 -2.22
C VAL A 20 -10.95 -3.08 -3.10
N MET A 21 -9.79 -3.29 -2.48
CA MET A 21 -8.52 -3.46 -3.17
C MET A 21 -8.20 -4.92 -3.51
N GLU A 22 -9.18 -5.83 -3.36
CA GLU A 22 -9.10 -7.26 -3.62
C GLU A 22 -7.85 -7.93 -3.02
N ARG A 23 -7.53 -7.62 -1.76
CA ARG A 23 -6.35 -8.14 -1.05
C ARG A 23 -6.67 -8.62 0.35
N SER A 24 -5.76 -9.39 0.95
CA SER A 24 -5.91 -9.79 2.35
C SER A 24 -5.78 -8.58 3.29
N ILE A 25 -6.39 -8.67 4.49
CA ILE A 25 -6.28 -7.65 5.55
C ILE A 25 -4.79 -7.40 5.88
N ASN A 26 -4.00 -8.46 6.03
CA ASN A 26 -2.58 -8.34 6.32
C ASN A 26 -1.82 -7.65 5.19
N SER A 27 -2.11 -7.98 3.93
CA SER A 27 -1.49 -7.34 2.77
C SER A 27 -1.89 -5.86 2.65
N GLN A 28 -3.11 -5.50 3.04
CA GLN A 28 -3.54 -4.09 3.10
C GLN A 28 -2.83 -3.32 4.21
N ALA A 29 -2.69 -3.92 5.40
CA ALA A 29 -1.94 -3.32 6.50
C ALA A 29 -0.46 -3.13 6.14
N GLU A 30 0.17 -4.17 5.58
CA GLU A 30 1.57 -4.12 5.12
C GLU A 30 1.77 -3.02 4.08
N PHE A 31 0.83 -2.88 3.13
CA PHE A 31 0.87 -1.81 2.14
C PHE A 31 0.88 -0.43 2.79
N TRP A 32 -0.04 -0.15 3.73
CA TRP A 32 -0.07 1.15 4.42
C TRP A 32 1.19 1.42 5.24
N ILE A 33 1.71 0.42 5.95
CA ILE A 33 2.96 0.55 6.71
C ILE A 33 4.13 0.88 5.77
N LYS A 34 4.21 0.21 4.63
CA LYS A 34 5.27 0.43 3.64
C LYS A 34 5.18 1.83 3.03
N ILE A 35 3.98 2.26 2.64
CA ILE A 35 3.75 3.61 2.10
C ILE A 35 4.06 4.68 3.14
N GLY A 36 3.62 4.53 4.39
CA GLY A 36 3.92 5.47 5.47
C GLY A 36 5.43 5.65 5.67
N ARG A 37 6.17 4.53 5.77
CA ARG A 37 7.63 4.57 5.87
C ARG A 37 8.29 5.27 4.67
N LEU A 38 7.80 5.02 3.46
CA LEU A 38 8.36 5.65 2.25
C LEU A 38 8.07 7.14 2.18
N ALA A 39 6.88 7.57 2.61
CA ALA A 39 6.51 8.97 2.71
C ALA A 39 7.38 9.69 3.74
N GLU A 40 7.63 9.08 4.91
CA GLU A 40 8.55 9.61 5.92
C GLU A 40 9.98 9.76 5.40
N GLN A 41 10.48 8.80 4.62
CA GLN A 41 11.82 8.84 4.05
C GLN A 41 11.94 9.80 2.86
N ASN A 42 10.83 10.16 2.22
CA ASN A 42 10.82 11.00 1.03
C ASN A 42 9.75 12.09 1.13
N PRO A 43 9.86 13.06 2.05
CA PRO A 43 8.80 14.04 2.32
C PRO A 43 8.44 14.94 1.13
N GLN A 44 9.33 15.01 0.13
CA GLN A 44 9.17 15.83 -1.07
C GLN A 44 8.41 15.10 -2.19
N LEU A 45 8.20 13.79 -2.07
CA LEU A 45 7.56 12.99 -3.11
C LEU A 45 6.05 12.91 -2.88
N THR A 46 5.28 13.02 -3.96
CA THR A 46 3.85 12.74 -3.90
C THR A 46 3.60 11.24 -3.76
N TYR A 47 2.38 10.89 -3.35
CA TYR A 47 1.95 9.50 -3.26
C TYR A 47 2.13 8.74 -4.60
N GLU A 48 1.78 9.35 -5.74
CA GLU A 48 1.98 8.67 -7.04
C GLU A 48 3.46 8.45 -7.36
N GLN A 49 4.32 9.40 -7.00
CA GLN A 49 5.77 9.28 -7.20
C GLN A 49 6.37 8.17 -6.32
N ILE A 50 5.88 8.03 -5.09
CA ILE A 50 6.27 6.93 -4.19
C ILE A 50 5.86 5.58 -4.79
N LEU A 51 4.62 5.47 -5.27
CA LEU A 51 4.14 4.24 -5.91
C LEU A 51 4.93 3.88 -7.17
N GLU A 52 5.19 4.86 -8.04
CA GLU A 52 5.93 4.62 -9.27
C GLU A 52 7.37 4.16 -8.98
N ARG A 53 8.00 4.74 -7.96
CA ARG A 53 9.32 4.32 -7.51
C ARG A 53 9.31 2.89 -6.98
N GLU A 54 8.31 2.52 -6.19
CA GLU A 54 8.17 1.15 -5.67
C GLU A 54 7.89 0.13 -6.77
N MET A 55 7.03 0.46 -7.74
CA MET A 55 6.79 -0.40 -8.91
C MET A 55 8.07 -0.62 -9.71
N ARG A 56 8.87 0.46 -9.92
CA ARG A 56 10.17 0.37 -10.58
C ARG A 56 11.16 -0.50 -9.81
N GLN A 57 11.21 -0.41 -8.48
CA GLN A 57 12.08 -1.25 -7.65
C GLN A 57 11.68 -2.73 -7.66
N GLN A 58 10.38 -3.00 -7.72
CA GLN A 58 9.85 -4.37 -7.73
C GLN A 58 9.73 -4.98 -9.13
N ASN A 59 10.22 -4.29 -10.17
CA ASN A 59 10.12 -4.69 -11.58
C ASN A 59 8.68 -4.99 -12.03
N VAL A 60 7.69 -4.32 -11.43
CA VAL A 60 6.29 -4.48 -11.79
C VAL A 60 5.99 -3.56 -12.98
N THR A 61 5.65 -4.16 -14.12
CA THR A 61 5.31 -3.41 -15.33
C THR A 61 3.85 -2.95 -15.25
N LYS A 62 3.58 -1.66 -15.48
CA LYS A 62 2.21 -1.17 -15.71
C LYS A 62 1.64 -1.88 -16.93
N VAL A 63 0.74 -2.83 -16.74
CA VAL A 63 -0.14 -3.30 -17.82
C VAL A 63 -1.11 -2.17 -18.08
N ARG A 64 -0.86 -1.38 -19.13
CA ARG A 64 -1.83 -0.43 -19.64
C ARG A 64 -2.91 -1.27 -20.32
N LEU A 65 -4.10 -1.34 -19.75
CA LEU A 65 -5.27 -1.83 -20.47
C LEU A 65 -5.53 -0.83 -21.59
N VAL A 66 -5.05 -1.14 -22.78
CA VAL A 66 -5.43 -0.45 -24.01
C VAL A 66 -6.81 -0.97 -24.33
N ASN A 67 -7.84 -0.25 -23.89
CA ASN A 67 -9.18 -0.49 -24.39
C ASN A 67 -9.24 0.17 -25.76
N GLU A 68 -9.40 -0.63 -26.82
CA GLU A 68 -9.90 -0.20 -28.13
C GLU A 68 -11.35 0.27 -28.03
#